data_AF-A0A520I2C2-F1
#
_entry.id   AF-A0A520I2C2-F1
#
_cell.length_a   1.000
_cell.length_b   1.000
_cell.length_c   1.000
_cell.angle_alpha   90.00
_cell.angle_beta   90.00
_cell.angle_gamma   90.00
#
_symmetry.space_group_name_H-M   'P 1'
#
loop_
_entity.id
_entity.type
_entity.pdbx_description
1 polymer ?
#
loop_
_entity_poly.entity_id
_entity_poly.type
_entity_poly.pdbx_seq_one_letter_code
_entity_poly.pdbx_strand_id
1 'polypeptide(L)'
;METKLNLQDIGEFSYIENHLKPILGEVSKDSSFGSDCSLVSLEINHSNLVSSADVGPRPISWKLIGGEDDYLTYGYYSVLVNASDLATEGATPVGYLNSTEAPAQMKISHLDDFFSGVKEA
;
A
#
# COMPACT_ATOMS: atom_id res chain seq x y z
N MET A 1 -37.18 -1.22 -2.63
CA MET A 1 -36.51 -0.68 -1.43
C MET A 1 -35.02 -0.90 -1.65
N GLU A 2 -34.28 0.15 -1.98
CA GLU A 2 -32.80 0.07 -1.95
C GLU A 2 -32.38 -0.14 -0.50
N THR A 3 -31.74 -1.26 -0.22
CA THR A 3 -31.03 -1.49 1.03
C THR A 3 -29.87 -0.50 1.07
N LYS A 4 -30.03 0.60 1.83
CA LYS A 4 -28.96 1.56 2.15
C LYS A 4 -27.97 0.90 3.11
N LEU A 5 -27.15 -0.02 2.63
CA LEU A 5 -25.99 -0.51 3.38
C LEU A 5 -24.81 0.45 3.15
N ASN A 6 -24.06 0.71 4.20
CA ASN A 6 -22.87 1.54 4.18
C ASN A 6 -21.64 0.61 4.11
N LEU A 7 -20.48 1.13 3.70
CA LEU A 7 -19.24 0.33 3.65
C LEU A 7 -18.90 -0.31 5.00
N GLN A 8 -19.18 0.38 6.10
CA GLN A 8 -18.93 -0.13 7.46
C GLN A 8 -19.76 -1.39 7.79
N ASP A 9 -20.92 -1.58 7.15
CA ASP A 9 -21.86 -2.66 7.49
C ASP A 9 -21.48 -3.97 6.79
N ILE A 10 -20.72 -3.88 5.70
CA ILE A 10 -20.28 -5.03 4.91
C ILE A 10 -18.82 -5.39 5.15
N GLY A 11 -17.98 -4.42 5.49
CA GLY A 11 -16.54 -4.62 5.69
C GLY A 11 -15.76 -4.81 4.39
N GLU A 12 -14.44 -4.67 4.49
CA GLU A 12 -13.51 -4.64 3.35
C GLU A 12 -13.54 -5.92 2.53
N PHE A 13 -13.31 -7.08 3.13
CA PHE A 13 -13.24 -8.36 2.41
C PHE A 13 -14.55 -8.70 1.69
N SER A 14 -15.69 -8.44 2.32
CA SER A 14 -17.01 -8.66 1.70
C SER A 14 -17.23 -7.71 0.52
N TYR A 15 -16.80 -6.45 0.65
CA TYR A 15 -16.87 -5.49 -0.43
C TYR A 15 -16.00 -5.89 -1.62
N ILE A 16 -14.74 -6.29 -1.37
CA ILE A 16 -13.82 -6.75 -2.40
C ILE A 16 -14.42 -7.95 -3.16
N GLU A 17 -14.86 -8.99 -2.44
CA GLU A 17 -15.34 -10.23 -3.07
C GLU A 17 -16.69 -10.06 -3.77
N ASN A 18 -17.65 -9.38 -3.15
CA ASN A 18 -19.03 -9.33 -3.65
C ASN A 18 -19.32 -8.11 -4.56
N HIS A 19 -18.49 -7.08 -4.52
CA HIS A 19 -18.71 -5.85 -5.29
C HIS A 19 -17.57 -5.50 -6.26
N LEU A 20 -16.30 -5.57 -5.85
CA LEU A 20 -15.19 -5.21 -6.74
C LEU A 20 -14.83 -6.32 -7.72
N LYS A 21 -14.73 -7.56 -7.25
CA LYS A 21 -14.35 -8.71 -8.08
C LYS A 21 -15.31 -8.96 -9.25
N PRO A 22 -16.65 -8.81 -9.12
CA PRO A 22 -17.55 -8.90 -10.27
C PRO A 22 -17.36 -7.79 -11.32
N ILE A 23 -16.84 -6.63 -10.93
CA ILE A 23 -16.61 -5.48 -11.82
C ILE A 23 -15.23 -5.59 -12.50
N LEU A 24 -14.21 -5.99 -11.74
CA LEU A 24 -12.81 -5.94 -12.16
C LEU A 24 -12.22 -7.31 -12.53
N GLY A 25 -12.87 -8.41 -12.16
CA GLY A 25 -12.35 -9.77 -12.36
C GLY A 25 -12.19 -10.16 -13.83
N GLU A 26 -12.95 -9.55 -14.75
CA GLU A 26 -12.76 -9.76 -16.20
C GLU A 26 -11.47 -9.11 -16.73
N VAL A 27 -10.96 -8.09 -16.03
CA VAL A 27 -9.71 -7.41 -16.39
C VAL A 27 -8.49 -8.24 -15.95
N SER A 28 -8.60 -8.97 -14.84
CA SER A 28 -7.60 -9.93 -14.39
C SER A 28 -7.88 -11.31 -15.01
N LYS A 29 -7.43 -11.54 -16.24
CA LYS A 29 -7.51 -12.88 -16.86
C LYS A 29 -6.73 -13.95 -16.09
N ASP A 30 -5.72 -13.51 -15.34
CA ASP A 30 -4.96 -14.33 -14.42
C ASP A 30 -5.54 -14.17 -13.00
N SER A 31 -5.68 -15.29 -12.30
CA SER A 31 -6.40 -15.46 -11.03
C SER A 31 -5.74 -14.79 -9.80
N SER A 32 -5.04 -13.67 -9.98
CA SER A 32 -4.29 -12.96 -8.92
C SER A 32 -5.13 -11.97 -8.12
N PHE A 33 -6.40 -11.73 -8.49
CA PHE A 33 -7.29 -10.83 -7.74
C PHE A 33 -7.50 -11.36 -6.32
N GLY A 34 -6.93 -10.65 -5.34
CA GLY A 34 -6.94 -11.03 -3.92
C GLY A 34 -5.64 -11.65 -3.39
N SER A 35 -4.57 -11.67 -4.18
CA SER A 35 -3.20 -11.94 -3.70
C SER A 35 -2.57 -10.68 -3.09
N ASP A 36 -1.49 -10.86 -2.31
CA ASP A 36 -0.69 -9.77 -1.73
C ASP A 36 0.00 -8.92 -2.82
N CYS A 37 0.16 -9.46 -4.02
CA CYS A 37 0.80 -8.81 -5.16
C CYS A 37 0.06 -9.06 -6.48
N SER A 38 0.20 -8.11 -7.39
CA SER A 38 -0.13 -8.31 -8.81
C SER A 38 1.11 -8.75 -9.57
N LEU A 39 0.94 -9.72 -10.47
CA LEU A 39 1.99 -10.23 -11.35
C LEU A 39 1.66 -9.91 -12.80
N VAL A 40 2.64 -9.38 -13.53
CA VAL A 40 2.56 -9.15 -14.97
C VAL A 40 3.72 -9.89 -15.64
N SER A 41 3.38 -10.91 -16.42
CA SER A 41 4.38 -11.64 -17.20
C SER A 41 4.96 -10.76 -18.30
N LEU A 42 6.29 -10.70 -18.36
CA LEU A 42 7.03 -10.00 -19.40
C LEU A 42 7.58 -11.05 -20.38
N GLU A 43 7.40 -10.80 -21.68
CA GLU A 43 8.01 -11.65 -22.72
C GLU A 43 9.55 -11.61 -22.65
N ILE A 44 10.11 -10.53 -22.12
CA ILE A 44 11.55 -10.36 -21.95
C ILE A 44 12.04 -11.24 -20.80
N ASN A 45 12.97 -12.14 -21.13
CA ASN A 45 13.66 -13.05 -20.20
C ASN A 45 12.72 -13.98 -19.40
N HIS A 46 11.47 -14.17 -19.83
CA HIS A 46 10.45 -14.93 -19.09
C HIS A 46 10.34 -14.48 -17.62
N SER A 47 10.44 -13.17 -17.40
CA SER A 47 10.41 -12.57 -16.06
C SER A 47 9.00 -12.10 -15.71
N ASN A 48 8.71 -12.02 -14.42
CA ASN A 48 7.48 -11.41 -13.92
C ASN A 48 7.80 -10.06 -13.30
N LEU A 49 7.04 -9.04 -13.67
CA LEU A 49 6.96 -7.80 -12.89
C LEU A 49 5.97 -8.01 -11.76
N VAL A 50 6.42 -7.78 -10.54
CA VAL A 50 5.59 -7.89 -9.33
C VAL A 50 5.35 -6.49 -8.79
N SER A 51 4.09 -6.17 -8.48
CA SER A 51 3.71 -4.86 -7.94
C SER A 51 2.73 -5.03 -6.78
N SER A 52 2.97 -4.30 -5.70
CA SER A 52 2.01 -4.04 -4.63
C SER A 52 1.79 -2.52 -4.50
N ALA A 53 0.69 -2.15 -3.84
CA ALA A 53 0.38 -0.78 -3.50
C ALA A 53 -0.32 -0.72 -2.15
N ASP A 54 0.36 -0.13 -1.18
CA ASP A 54 -0.15 -0.02 0.19
C ASP A 54 -0.04 1.41 0.70
N VAL A 55 -1.03 1.79 1.52
CA VAL A 55 -0.97 3.05 2.27
C VAL A 55 -0.07 2.82 3.48
N GLY A 56 0.96 3.66 3.63
CA GLY A 56 1.82 3.62 4.81
C GLY A 56 0.99 3.68 6.10
N PRO A 57 1.09 2.70 7.01
CA PRO A 57 0.36 2.75 8.27
C PRO A 57 0.99 3.81 9.17
N ARG A 58 0.14 4.54 9.91
CA ARG A 58 0.66 5.45 10.94
C ARG A 58 1.43 4.65 11.99
N PRO A 59 2.68 5.02 12.32
CA PRO A 59 3.47 4.28 13.30
C PRO A 59 2.79 4.22 14.65
N ILE A 60 2.91 3.08 15.34
CA ILE A 60 2.42 2.95 16.72
C ILE A 60 3.13 3.91 17.67
N SER A 61 4.36 4.32 17.35
CA SER A 61 5.13 5.31 18.10
C SER A 61 4.38 6.63 18.27
N TRP A 62 3.54 7.02 17.31
CA TRP A 62 2.68 8.22 17.42
C TRP A 62 1.64 8.15 18.52
N LYS A 63 1.37 6.96 19.08
CA LYS A 63 0.49 6.77 20.24
C LYS A 63 1.25 6.78 21.56
N LEU A 64 2.58 6.81 21.52
CA LEU A 64 3.43 6.84 22.70
C LEU A 64 3.78 8.29 23.04
N ILE A 65 3.97 8.55 24.34
CA ILE A 65 4.38 9.87 24.83
C ILE A 65 5.74 10.23 24.22
N GLY A 66 5.80 11.36 23.50
CA GLY A 66 7.02 11.84 22.85
C GLY A 66 7.25 11.29 21.44
N GLY A 67 6.31 10.52 20.88
CA GLY A 67 6.37 10.00 19.51
C GLY A 67 5.47 10.71 18.51
N GLU A 68 4.82 11.81 18.90
CA GLU A 68 3.75 12.48 18.13
C GLU A 68 4.17 13.01 16.75
N ASP A 69 5.48 13.06 16.46
CA ASP A 69 6.07 13.55 15.21
C ASP A 69 7.13 12.57 14.64
N ASP A 70 6.97 11.26 14.85
CA ASP A 70 7.91 10.25 14.33
C ASP A 70 7.69 9.98 12.82
N TYR A 71 7.91 11.01 12.01
CA TYR A 71 7.72 10.98 10.56
C TYR A 71 8.81 10.20 9.85
N LEU A 72 10.01 10.12 10.43
CA LEU A 72 11.09 9.27 9.91
C LEU A 72 10.66 7.81 9.89
N THR A 73 10.17 7.29 11.01
CA THR A 73 9.62 5.93 11.07
C THR A 73 8.44 5.79 10.12
N TYR A 74 7.58 6.81 10.00
CA TYR A 74 6.45 6.75 9.07
C TYR A 74 6.88 6.59 7.60
N GLY A 75 7.90 7.35 7.17
CA GLY A 75 8.50 7.22 5.85
C GLY A 75 9.09 5.84 5.61
N TYR A 76 9.88 5.35 6.57
CA TYR A 76 10.48 4.02 6.50
C TYR A 76 9.42 2.92 6.35
N TYR A 77 8.38 2.94 7.20
CA TYR A 77 7.29 1.96 7.12
C TYR A 77 6.49 2.05 5.83
N SER A 78 6.34 3.23 5.23
CA SER A 78 5.62 3.39 3.96
C SER A 78 6.27 2.66 2.78
N VAL A 79 7.59 2.41 2.85
CA VAL A 79 8.33 1.56 1.90
C VAL A 79 8.28 0.11 2.35
N LEU A 80 8.56 -0.14 3.64
CA LEU A 80 8.73 -1.50 4.17
C LEU A 80 7.47 -2.37 3.99
N VAL A 81 6.27 -1.82 4.18
CA VAL A 81 5.03 -2.61 4.00
C VAL A 81 4.89 -3.12 2.57
N ASN A 82 5.15 -2.27 1.58
CA ASN A 82 5.13 -2.65 0.17
C ASN A 82 6.26 -3.66 -0.16
N ALA A 83 7.45 -3.46 0.40
CA ALA A 83 8.57 -4.39 0.21
C ALA A 83 8.29 -5.77 0.84
N SER A 84 7.53 -5.82 1.94
CA SER A 84 7.09 -7.04 2.59
C SER A 84 6.18 -7.86 1.67
N ASP A 85 5.23 -7.22 0.98
CA ASP A 85 4.36 -7.91 0.01
C ASP A 85 5.19 -8.47 -1.15
N LEU A 86 6.11 -7.67 -1.70
CA LEU A 86 6.99 -8.16 -2.79
C LEU A 86 7.83 -9.38 -2.34
N ALA A 87 8.20 -9.43 -1.07
CA ALA A 87 8.95 -10.55 -0.51
C ALA A 87 8.12 -11.85 -0.42
N THR A 88 6.77 -11.78 -0.33
CA THR A 88 5.92 -12.98 -0.31
C THR A 88 5.98 -13.74 -1.65
N GLU A 89 6.20 -13.01 -2.75
CA GLU A 89 6.42 -13.55 -4.09
C GLU A 89 7.92 -13.83 -4.40
N GLY A 90 8.81 -13.63 -3.42
CA GLY A 90 10.26 -13.76 -3.62
C GLY A 90 10.85 -12.76 -4.61
N ALA A 91 10.16 -11.64 -4.85
CA ALA A 91 10.60 -10.62 -5.79
C ALA A 91 11.71 -9.75 -5.20
N THR A 92 12.55 -9.18 -6.08
CA THR A 92 13.51 -8.14 -5.70
C THR A 92 12.93 -6.78 -6.06
N PRO A 93 12.76 -5.84 -5.10
CA PRO A 93 12.27 -4.50 -5.42
C PRO A 93 13.21 -3.77 -6.40
N VAL A 94 12.62 -3.16 -7.44
CA VAL A 94 13.37 -2.43 -8.48
C VAL A 94 13.02 -0.94 -8.54
N GLY A 95 11.96 -0.52 -7.86
CA GLY A 95 11.50 0.86 -7.82
C GLY A 95 10.39 1.06 -6.81
N TYR A 96 10.21 2.31 -6.40
CA TYR A 96 9.19 2.73 -5.46
C TYR A 96 8.58 4.05 -5.94
N LEU A 97 7.25 4.14 -5.89
CA LEU A 97 6.50 5.36 -6.20
C LEU A 97 5.68 5.75 -4.98
N ASN A 98 5.78 7.02 -4.59
CA ASN A 98 5.01 7.55 -3.47
C ASN A 98 4.07 8.66 -3.95
N SER A 99 2.80 8.57 -3.55
CA SER A 99 1.82 9.64 -3.70
C SER A 99 1.55 10.25 -2.32
N THR A 100 2.22 11.36 -2.01
CA THR A 100 2.10 12.02 -0.70
C THR A 100 1.00 13.08 -0.69
N GLU A 101 0.09 13.01 0.28
CA GLU A 101 -0.77 14.13 0.65
C GLU A 101 -0.17 14.85 1.86
N ALA A 102 0.21 16.12 1.69
CA ALA A 102 0.79 16.95 2.74
C ALA A 102 -0.11 18.18 3.00
N PRO A 103 -0.74 18.28 4.20
CA PRO A 103 -1.54 19.45 4.54
C PRO A 103 -0.71 20.74 4.57
N ALA A 104 -1.30 21.86 4.19
CA ALA A 104 -0.60 23.15 4.08
C ALA A 104 0.06 23.64 5.40
N GLN A 105 -0.45 23.18 6.55
CA GLN A 105 0.05 23.50 7.89
C GLN A 105 1.16 22.55 8.39
N MET A 106 1.53 21.52 7.61
CA MET A 106 2.58 20.58 7.96
C MET A 106 3.93 21.31 8.10
N LYS A 107 4.71 21.00 9.14
CA LYS A 107 6.06 21.52 9.27
C LYS A 107 6.94 20.91 8.18
N ILE A 108 7.78 21.72 7.55
CA ILE A 108 8.73 21.24 6.53
C ILE A 108 9.64 20.13 7.09
N SER A 109 10.11 20.27 8.33
CA SER A 109 10.94 19.25 8.98
C SER A 109 10.26 17.87 9.06
N HIS A 110 8.93 17.82 9.23
CA HIS A 110 8.21 16.54 9.25
C HIS A 110 8.19 15.88 7.88
N LEU A 111 8.08 16.68 6.81
CA LEU A 111 8.12 16.17 5.44
C LEU A 111 9.54 15.72 5.07
N ASP A 112 10.55 16.47 5.50
CA ASP A 112 11.96 16.11 5.33
C ASP A 112 12.29 14.80 6.07
N ASP A 113 11.80 14.64 7.31
CA ASP A 113 11.96 13.42 8.09
C ASP A 113 11.27 12.24 7.40
N PHE A 114 10.05 12.43 6.90
CA PHE A 114 9.33 11.40 6.12
C PHE A 114 10.15 10.92 4.91
N PHE A 115 10.63 11.84 4.06
CA PHE A 115 11.43 11.43 2.91
C PHE A 115 12.81 10.89 3.29
N SER A 116 13.36 11.29 4.43
CA SER A 116 14.58 10.68 4.99
C SER A 116 14.34 9.22 5.37
N GLY A 117 13.20 8.92 6.00
CA GLY A 117 12.77 7.55 6.29
C GLY A 117 12.54 6.71 5.03
N VAL A 118 11.89 7.27 4.01
CA VAL A 118 11.71 6.61 2.70
C VAL A 118 13.05 6.24 2.06
N LYS A 119 14.06 7.11 2.19
CA LYS A 119 15.40 6.87 1.65
C LYS A 119 16.17 5.79 2.43
N GLU A 120 15.92 5.65 3.72
CA GLU A 120 16.64 4.71 4.59
C GLU A 120 16.14 3.26 4.45
N ALA A 121 14.88 3.08 4.09
CA ALA A 121 14.26 1.78 3.84
C ALA A 121 14.82 1.08 2.59
#